data_AF-Q6BWT6-F1
#
_entry.id   AF-Q6BWT6-F1
#
_cell.length_a   1.000
_cell.length_b   1.000
_cell.length_c   1.000
_cell.angle_alpha   90.00
_cell.angle_beta   90.00
_cell.angle_gamma   90.00
#
_symmetry.space_group_name_H-M   'P 1'
#
loop_
_entity.id
_entity.type
_entity.pdbx_description
1 polymer ?
#
loop_
_entity_poly.entity_id
_entity_poly.type
_entity_poly.pdbx_seq_one_letter_code
_entity_poly.pdbx_strand_id
1 'polypeptide(L)'
;MSSANVSTDPTDPSTYSKRDLLLLTQLLHMNGLIEPSSVSPSEQKLEYVSREWFDHASTQLSIQQGSLNLEESPSVDDICQLYERLLSQTPDCKNTTDLANYFYYNRMDELQSKIDAGKKKVSDILQTQ
;
A
#
# COMPACT_ATOMS: atom_id res chain seq x y z
N MET A 1 -31.75 -3.01 2.18
CA MET A 1 -31.05 -1.96 1.44
C MET A 1 -29.81 -2.60 0.87
N SER A 2 -29.75 -2.80 -0.45
CA SER A 2 -28.58 -3.41 -1.10
C SER A 2 -27.41 -2.44 -0.99
N SER A 3 -26.39 -2.82 -0.22
CA SER A 3 -25.08 -2.19 -0.32
C SER A 3 -24.60 -2.41 -1.76
N ALA A 4 -24.46 -1.34 -2.52
CA ALA A 4 -23.78 -1.42 -3.80
C ALA A 4 -22.37 -1.96 -3.52
N ASN A 5 -22.01 -3.10 -4.13
CA ASN A 5 -20.62 -3.55 -4.20
C ASN A 5 -19.86 -2.44 -4.93
N VAL A 6 -19.19 -1.56 -4.17
CA VAL A 6 -18.24 -0.63 -4.74
C VAL A 6 -17.06 -1.49 -5.19
N SER A 7 -17.09 -1.88 -6.46
CA SER A 7 -15.95 -2.51 -7.12
C SER A 7 -14.77 -1.58 -6.93
N THR A 8 -13.73 -2.13 -6.32
CA THR A 8 -12.56 -1.36 -5.89
C THR A 8 -11.59 -1.34 -7.05
N ASP A 9 -11.16 -0.17 -7.50
CA ASP A 9 -10.17 -0.05 -8.58
C ASP A 9 -8.81 -0.52 -8.04
N PRO A 10 -8.30 -1.69 -8.46
CA PRO A 10 -7.02 -2.21 -7.98
C PRO A 10 -5.83 -1.39 -8.49
N THR A 11 -6.08 -0.47 -9.43
CA THR A 11 -5.06 0.40 -10.00
C THR A 11 -5.03 1.77 -9.34
N ASP A 12 -6.04 2.15 -8.55
CA ASP A 12 -6.04 3.45 -7.84
C ASP A 12 -5.23 3.38 -6.54
N PRO A 13 -4.14 4.15 -6.38
CA PRO A 13 -3.41 4.24 -5.11
C PRO A 13 -4.30 4.57 -3.90
N SER A 14 -5.40 5.31 -4.10
CA SER A 14 -6.28 5.74 -3.01
C SER A 14 -7.09 4.60 -2.37
N THR A 15 -7.20 3.46 -3.07
CA THR A 15 -7.78 2.20 -2.57
C THR A 15 -7.00 1.63 -1.37
N TYR A 16 -5.69 1.89 -1.34
CA TYR A 16 -4.76 1.19 -0.47
C TYR A 16 -4.31 2.05 0.71
N SER A 17 -4.11 1.43 1.87
CA SER A 17 -3.45 2.12 2.97
C SER A 17 -1.98 2.36 2.65
N LYS A 18 -1.36 3.36 3.29
CA LYS A 18 0.09 3.58 3.22
C LYS A 18 0.91 2.33 3.54
N ARG A 19 0.40 1.48 4.45
CA ARG A 19 1.03 0.21 4.81
C ARG A 19 0.99 -0.79 3.64
N ASP A 20 -0.12 -0.87 2.93
CA ASP A 20 -0.26 -1.80 1.80
C ASP A 20 0.61 -1.36 0.62
N LEU A 21 0.66 -0.05 0.34
CA LEU A 21 1.54 0.53 -0.70
C LEU A 21 3.03 0.41 -0.35
N LEU A 22 3.39 0.58 0.93
CA LEU A 22 4.76 0.32 1.39
C LEU A 22 5.17 -1.14 1.16
N LEU A 23 4.28 -2.08 1.49
CA LEU A 23 4.57 -3.50 1.28
C LEU A 23 4.77 -3.84 -0.20
N LEU A 24 3.90 -3.35 -1.09
CA LEU A 24 4.05 -3.57 -2.53
C LEU A 24 5.40 -3.07 -3.04
N THR A 25 5.77 -1.83 -2.69
CA THR A 25 7.03 -1.21 -3.13
C THR A 25 8.26 -1.94 -2.57
N GLN A 26 8.18 -2.47 -1.34
CA GLN A 26 9.22 -3.34 -0.77
C GLN A 26 9.32 -4.68 -1.52
N LEU A 27 8.20 -5.33 -1.84
CA LEU A 27 8.19 -6.60 -2.58
C LEU A 27 8.77 -6.42 -3.99
N LEU A 28 8.40 -5.36 -4.71
CA LEU A 28 8.99 -5.01 -6.00
C LEU A 28 10.52 -4.84 -5.87
N HIS A 29 10.96 -4.03 -4.89
CA HIS A 29 12.39 -3.77 -4.68
C HIS A 29 13.18 -5.04 -4.35
N MET A 30 12.68 -5.85 -3.42
CA MET A 30 13.32 -7.10 -2.99
C MET A 30 13.43 -8.13 -4.12
N ASN A 31 12.54 -8.09 -5.11
CA ASN A 31 12.60 -8.95 -6.30
C ASN A 31 13.47 -8.37 -7.43
N GLY A 32 14.13 -7.24 -7.19
CA GLY A 32 15.01 -6.56 -8.15
C GLY A 32 14.27 -5.74 -9.20
N LEU A 33 12.97 -5.48 -8.99
CA LEU A 33 12.13 -4.65 -9.88
C LEU A 33 12.28 -3.18 -9.48
N ILE A 34 13.49 -2.65 -9.71
CA ILE A 34 13.89 -1.33 -9.21
C ILE A 34 13.48 -0.24 -10.19
N GLU A 35 13.97 -0.31 -11.42
CA GLU A 35 13.73 0.72 -12.44
C GLU A 35 12.31 0.59 -13.03
N PRO A 36 11.66 1.70 -13.44
CA PRO A 36 10.30 1.64 -13.97
C PRO A 36 10.13 0.68 -15.14
N SER A 37 11.13 0.58 -16.02
CA SER A 37 11.13 -0.35 -17.15
C SER A 37 11.12 -1.83 -16.75
N SER A 38 11.49 -2.16 -15.50
CA SER A 38 11.47 -3.53 -14.97
C SER A 38 10.10 -3.93 -14.41
N VAL A 39 9.21 -2.95 -14.17
CA VAL A 39 7.82 -3.20 -13.78
C VAL A 39 6.96 -3.18 -15.04
N SER A 40 6.93 -4.31 -15.77
CA SER A 40 6.25 -4.41 -17.06
C SER A 40 5.48 -5.73 -17.20
N PRO A 41 4.43 -5.79 -18.05
CA PRO A 41 3.63 -7.00 -18.20
C PRO A 41 4.39 -8.28 -18.62
N SER A 42 5.57 -8.13 -19.22
CA SER A 42 6.44 -9.25 -19.60
C SER A 42 7.28 -9.82 -18.45
N GLU A 43 7.33 -9.15 -17.30
CA GLU A 43 8.16 -9.54 -16.16
C GLU A 43 7.50 -10.66 -15.35
N GLN A 44 8.09 -11.87 -15.42
CA GLN A 44 7.56 -13.07 -14.78
C GLN A 44 7.50 -12.96 -13.24
N LYS A 45 8.40 -12.17 -12.62
CA LYS A 45 8.40 -11.98 -11.17
C LYS A 45 7.16 -11.24 -10.66
N LEU A 46 6.45 -10.50 -11.51
CA LEU A 46 5.27 -9.76 -11.09
C LEU A 46 4.09 -10.66 -10.71
N GLU A 47 3.97 -11.85 -11.30
CA GLU A 47 2.98 -12.84 -10.86
C GLU A 47 3.23 -13.28 -9.42
N TYR A 48 4.50 -13.49 -9.07
CA TYR A 48 4.91 -13.82 -7.71
C TYR A 48 4.65 -12.64 -6.76
N VAL A 49 5.08 -11.42 -7.13
CA VAL A 49 4.85 -10.21 -6.31
C VAL A 49 3.37 -9.98 -6.06
N SER A 50 2.52 -10.13 -7.08
CA SER A 50 1.07 -9.98 -6.93
C SER A 50 0.49 -10.96 -5.90
N ARG A 51 0.79 -12.25 -6.03
CA ARG A 51 0.29 -13.28 -5.11
C ARG A 51 0.81 -13.05 -3.70
N GLU A 52 2.11 -12.82 -3.55
CA GLU A 52 2.71 -12.55 -2.24
C GLU A 52 2.11 -11.31 -1.58
N TRP A 53 1.89 -10.23 -2.34
CA TRP A 53 1.30 -9.03 -1.79
C TRP A 53 -0.13 -9.27 -1.30
N PHE A 54 -0.93 -9.99 -2.07
CA PHE A 54 -2.29 -10.37 -1.68
C PHE A 54 -2.29 -11.29 -0.46
N ASP A 55 -1.50 -12.35 -0.45
CA ASP A 55 -1.45 -13.37 0.60
C ASP A 55 -0.77 -12.89 1.88
N HIS A 56 0.01 -11.82 1.82
CA HIS A 56 0.74 -11.32 2.97
C HIS A 56 -0.21 -10.92 4.12
N ALA A 57 0.17 -11.30 5.35
CA ALA A 57 -0.65 -11.11 6.55
C ALA A 57 -1.11 -9.65 6.76
N SER A 58 -0.30 -8.67 6.35
CA SER A 58 -0.69 -7.25 6.41
C SER A 58 -1.87 -6.91 5.51
N THR A 59 -1.86 -7.39 4.26
CA THR A 59 -2.91 -7.15 3.28
C THR A 59 -4.17 -7.92 3.67
N GLN A 60 -4.00 -9.18 4.06
CA GLN A 60 -5.11 -10.00 4.58
C GLN A 60 -5.78 -9.37 5.80
N LEU A 61 -5.02 -8.73 6.69
CA LEU A 61 -5.60 -7.98 7.80
C LEU A 61 -6.40 -6.75 7.31
N SER A 62 -5.92 -6.02 6.31
CA SER A 62 -6.65 -4.90 5.70
C SER A 62 -7.99 -5.36 5.09
N ILE A 63 -8.00 -6.54 4.45
CA ILE A 63 -9.19 -7.18 3.87
C ILE A 63 -10.17 -7.61 4.97
N GLN A 64 -9.69 -8.33 5.98
CA GLN A 64 -10.52 -8.79 7.12
C GLN A 64 -11.18 -7.64 7.89
N GLN A 65 -10.53 -6.47 7.93
CA GLN A 65 -11.05 -5.26 8.57
C GLN A 65 -12.02 -4.47 7.67
N GLY A 66 -12.23 -4.89 6.42
CA GLY A 66 -13.06 -4.20 5.43
C GLY A 66 -12.48 -2.86 4.95
N SER A 67 -11.18 -2.63 5.20
CA SER A 67 -10.47 -1.42 4.76
C SER A 67 -9.90 -1.53 3.35
N LEU A 68 -9.80 -2.74 2.83
CA LEU A 68 -9.40 -3.06 1.47
C LEU A 68 -10.34 -4.13 0.94
N ASN A 69 -10.92 -3.92 -0.24
CA ASN A 69 -11.88 -4.84 -0.84
C ASN A 69 -11.25 -5.46 -2.10
N LEU A 70 -10.36 -6.43 -1.90
CA LEU A 70 -9.84 -7.28 -2.96
C LEU A 70 -10.37 -8.70 -2.78
N GLU A 71 -11.02 -9.23 -3.81
CA GLU A 71 -11.52 -10.61 -3.82
C GLU A 71 -10.45 -11.61 -4.27
N GLU A 72 -9.47 -11.15 -5.05
CA GLU A 72 -8.37 -11.94 -5.59
C GLU A 72 -7.08 -11.10 -5.71
N SER A 73 -5.96 -11.77 -5.98
CA SER A 73 -4.69 -11.10 -6.22
C SER A 73 -4.77 -10.22 -7.48
N PRO A 74 -4.32 -8.95 -7.46
CA PRO A 74 -4.35 -8.08 -8.63
C PRO A 74 -3.62 -8.70 -9.83
N SER A 75 -4.07 -8.43 -11.05
CA SER A 75 -3.35 -8.92 -12.23
C SER A 75 -1.99 -8.25 -12.38
N VAL A 76 -1.10 -8.82 -13.20
CA VAL A 76 0.19 -8.18 -13.52
C VAL A 76 -0.01 -6.79 -14.12
N ASP A 77 -1.01 -6.63 -14.99
CA ASP A 77 -1.35 -5.34 -15.59
C ASP A 77 -1.86 -4.34 -14.54
N ASP A 78 -2.60 -4.80 -13.53
CA ASP A 78 -3.04 -3.95 -12.42
C ASP A 78 -1.85 -3.44 -11.61
N ILE A 79 -0.88 -4.32 -11.30
CA ILE A 79 0.34 -3.93 -10.59
C ILE A 79 1.14 -2.90 -11.39
N CYS A 80 1.28 -3.09 -12.71
CA CYS A 80 1.98 -2.14 -13.57
C CYS A 80 1.28 -0.77 -13.57
N GLN A 81 -0.04 -0.75 -13.77
CA GLN A 81 -0.82 0.50 -13.77
C GLN A 81 -0.81 1.21 -12.42
N LEU A 82 -0.93 0.44 -11.32
CA LEU A 82 -0.82 0.98 -9.97
C LEU A 82 0.57 1.62 -9.77
N TYR A 83 1.63 0.93 -10.17
CA TYR A 83 3.00 1.43 -10.07
C TYR A 83 3.23 2.73 -10.87
N GLU A 84 2.76 2.78 -12.11
CA GLU A 84 2.81 4.00 -12.93
C GLU A 84 2.06 5.17 -12.29
N ARG A 85 0.86 4.90 -11.75
CA ARG A 85 0.08 5.90 -11.01
C ARG A 85 0.81 6.38 -9.77
N LEU A 86 1.44 5.49 -9.00
CA LEU A 86 2.24 5.86 -7.82
C LEU A 86 3.37 6.83 -8.19
N LEU A 87 4.15 6.52 -9.25
CA LEU A 87 5.19 7.41 -9.74
C LEU A 87 4.62 8.77 -10.18
N SER A 88 3.51 8.77 -10.93
CA SER A 88 2.90 10.03 -11.39
C SER A 88 2.40 10.93 -10.24
N GLN A 89 1.95 10.33 -9.14
CA GLN A 89 1.45 11.05 -7.96
C GLN A 89 2.55 11.47 -6.97
N THR A 90 3.79 10.99 -7.17
CA THR A 90 4.93 11.26 -6.30
C THR A 90 6.11 11.79 -7.15
N PRO A 91 6.09 13.07 -7.57
CA PRO A 91 6.99 13.59 -8.60
C PRO A 91 8.49 13.54 -8.23
N ASP A 92 8.82 13.43 -6.94
CA ASP A 92 10.20 13.27 -6.48
C ASP A 92 10.70 11.81 -6.55
N CYS A 93 9.80 10.85 -6.76
CA CYS A 93 10.12 9.44 -6.87
C CYS A 93 10.36 9.04 -8.33
N LYS A 94 11.50 8.40 -8.60
CA LYS A 94 11.89 8.00 -9.96
C LYS A 94 11.84 6.50 -10.18
N ASN A 95 11.84 5.72 -9.11
CA ASN A 95 11.92 4.27 -9.16
C ASN A 95 11.32 3.65 -7.88
N THR A 96 11.38 2.33 -7.79
CA THR A 96 10.79 1.58 -6.67
C THR A 96 11.48 1.89 -5.34
N THR A 97 12.78 2.19 -5.33
CA THR A 97 13.51 2.56 -4.11
C THR A 97 13.00 3.89 -3.54
N ASP A 98 12.80 4.89 -4.40
CA ASP A 98 12.27 6.18 -3.96
C ASP A 98 10.85 6.03 -3.41
N LEU A 99 9.99 5.25 -4.09
CA LEU A 99 8.63 4.96 -3.62
C LEU A 99 8.62 4.24 -2.27
N ALA A 100 9.47 3.22 -2.08
CA ALA A 100 9.57 2.50 -0.82
C ALA A 100 9.98 3.44 0.33
N ASN A 101 10.95 4.32 0.09
CA ASN A 101 11.36 5.33 1.07
C ASN A 101 10.24 6.34 1.35
N TYR A 102 9.56 6.82 0.31
CA TYR A 102 8.45 7.76 0.42
C TYR A 102 7.32 7.19 1.29
N PHE A 103 6.89 5.94 1.04
CA PHE A 103 5.85 5.31 1.85
C PHE A 103 6.35 4.92 3.26
N TYR A 104 7.63 4.60 3.41
CA TYR A 104 8.24 4.34 4.71
C TYR A 104 8.14 5.56 5.63
N TYR A 105 8.62 6.73 5.18
CA TYR A 105 8.55 7.95 5.99
C TYR A 105 7.11 8.38 6.26
N ASN A 106 6.25 8.32 5.24
CA ASN A 106 4.82 8.58 5.40
C ASN A 106 4.15 7.69 6.44
N ARG A 107 4.60 6.43 6.56
CA ARG A 107 4.09 5.47 7.54
C ARG A 107 4.63 5.78 8.94
N MET A 108 5.90 6.16 9.05
CA MET A 108 6.49 6.59 10.32
C MET A 108 5.76 7.81 10.90
N ASP A 109 5.45 8.81 10.08
CA ASP A 109 4.72 10.01 10.51
C ASP A 109 3.30 9.67 10.99
N GLU A 110 2.61 8.75 10.29
CA GLU A 110 1.28 8.29 10.68
C GLU A 110 1.30 7.55 12.03
N LEU A 111 2.30 6.70 12.24
CA LEU A 111 2.48 5.97 13.49
C LEU A 111 2.81 6.92 14.64
N GLN A 112 3.71 7.87 14.42
CA GLN A 112 4.06 8.89 15.41
C GLN A 112 2.84 9.72 15.81
N SER A 113 2.05 10.16 14.83
CA SER A 113 0.80 10.89 15.06
C SER A 113 -0.20 10.09 15.89
N LYS A 114 -0.34 8.79 15.62
CA LYS A 114 -1.22 7.88 16.39
C LYS A 114 -0.73 7.71 17.83
N ILE A 115 0.57 7.59 18.04
CA ILE A 115 1.18 7.51 19.38
C ILE A 115 0.89 8.78 20.17
N ASP A 116 1.10 9.95 19.56
CA ASP A 116 0.93 11.23 20.25
C ASP A 116 -0.55 11.53 20.54
N ALA A 117 -1.46 11.17 19.64
CA ALA A 117 -2.90 11.21 19.91
C ALA A 117 -3.28 10.30 21.09
N GLY A 118 -2.69 9.10 21.18
CA GLY A 118 -2.88 8.18 22.29
C GLY A 118 -2.40 8.76 23.63
N LYS A 119 -1.19 9.33 23.66
CA LYS A 119 -0.64 10.01 24.85
C LYS A 119 -1.54 11.16 25.31
N LYS A 120 -1.99 11.99 24.36
CA LYS A 120 -2.90 13.11 24.66
C LYS A 120 -4.20 12.62 25.29
N LYS A 121 -4.84 11.61 24.69
CA LYS A 121 -6.08 11.02 25.23
C LYS A 121 -5.93 10.50 26.66
N VAL A 122 -4.81 9.85 26.97
CA VAL A 122 -4.52 9.39 28.35
C VAL A 122 -4.33 10.57 29.29
N SER A 123 -3.56 11.58 28.89
CA SER A 123 -3.36 12.80 29.69
C SER A 123 -4.67 13.51 29.99
N ASP A 124 -5.55 13.66 28.99
CA ASP A 124 -6.85 14.31 29.15
C ASP A 124 -7.72 13.56 30.16
N ILE A 125 -7.76 12.21 30.12
CA ILE A 125 -8.50 11.39 31.08
C ILE A 125 -7.97 11.58 32.51
N LEU A 126 -6.65 11.59 32.69
CA LEU A 126 -6.02 11.71 34.01
C LEU A 126 -6.16 13.11 34.61
N GLN A 127 -6.31 14.16 33.79
CA GLN A 127 -6.53 15.54 34.25
C GLN A 127 -8.01 15.87 34.53
N THR A 128 -8.94 15.01 34.06
CA THR A 128 -10.39 15.18 34.29
C THR A 128 -10.86 14.41 35.54
N GLN A 129 -9.94 13.82 36.30
CA GLN A 129 -10.17 13.20 37.62
C GLN A 129 -9.66 14.11 38.74
#